data_AF-A0A1H2BRZ1-F1
#
_entry.id   AF-A0A1H2BRZ1-F1
#
_cell.length_a   1.000
_cell.length_b   1.000
_cell.length_c   1.000
_cell.angle_alpha   90.00
_cell.angle_beta   90.00
_cell.angle_gamma   90.00
#
_symmetry.space_group_name_H-M   'P 1'
#
loop_
_entity.id
_entity.type
_entity.pdbx_description
1 polymer ?
#
loop_
_entity_poly.entity_id
_entity_poly.type
_entity_poly.pdbx_seq_one_letter_code
_entity_poly.pdbx_strand_id
1 'polypeptide(L)'
;MDETRSRAIAWSRQLADVHMTLLDRVQELRDGSAGSADLLTHCLSFCSALTTHHEGEDGGLFAELVRARPDLAATVAALREDHQLIGNIVEAVRDLAAESPRATPERQAAIRAELDGLAAIMESHFRYEERAIGTALDGGIEDTGWTRPVFSPRT
;
A
#
# COMPACT_ATOMS: atom_id res chain seq x y z
N MET A 1 -5.97 -24.57 -19.14
CA MET A 1 -5.65 -23.19 -18.72
C MET A 1 -4.28 -23.29 -18.08
N ASP A 2 -3.32 -22.49 -18.54
CA ASP A 2 -1.95 -22.53 -18.02
C ASP A 2 -1.92 -22.14 -16.52
N GLU A 3 -1.22 -22.93 -15.70
CA GLU A 3 -1.18 -22.77 -14.24
C GLU A 3 -0.52 -21.43 -13.86
N THR A 4 0.49 -21.02 -14.62
CA THR A 4 1.19 -19.73 -14.48
C THR A 4 0.26 -18.54 -14.68
N ARG A 5 -0.49 -18.54 -15.78
CA ARG A 5 -1.50 -17.52 -16.07
C ARG A 5 -2.58 -17.46 -14.96
N SER A 6 -2.97 -18.61 -14.41
CA SER A 6 -3.96 -18.66 -13.32
C SER A 6 -3.43 -18.03 -12.03
N ARG A 7 -2.14 -18.26 -11.71
CA ARG A 7 -1.46 -17.64 -10.56
C ARG A 7 -1.30 -16.13 -10.73
N ALA A 8 -0.90 -15.68 -11.90
CA ALA A 8 -0.77 -14.26 -12.23
C ALA A 8 -2.10 -13.50 -12.03
N ILE A 9 -3.21 -14.05 -12.53
CA ILE A 9 -4.54 -13.46 -12.36
C ILE A 9 -4.95 -13.44 -10.88
N ALA A 10 -4.73 -14.52 -10.14
CA ALA A 10 -5.06 -14.58 -8.72
C ALA A 10 -4.30 -13.52 -7.91
N TRP A 11 -3.04 -13.32 -8.25
CA TRP A 11 -2.19 -12.35 -7.57
C TRP A 11 -2.56 -10.89 -7.93
N SER A 12 -2.83 -10.58 -9.20
CA SER A 12 -3.34 -9.25 -9.59
C SER A 12 -4.64 -8.88 -8.87
N ARG A 13 -5.54 -9.86 -8.68
CA ARG A 13 -6.76 -9.67 -7.88
C ARG A 13 -6.45 -9.42 -6.41
N GLN A 14 -5.54 -10.21 -5.83
CA GLN A 14 -5.15 -10.05 -4.43
C GLN A 14 -4.55 -8.66 -4.17
N LEU A 15 -3.73 -8.14 -5.09
CA LEU A 15 -3.17 -6.79 -5.01
C LEU A 15 -4.30 -5.75 -4.99
N ALA A 16 -5.20 -5.79 -5.97
CA ALA A 16 -6.33 -4.87 -6.06
C ALA A 16 -7.24 -4.93 -4.82
N ASP A 17 -7.49 -6.13 -4.28
CA ASP A 17 -8.30 -6.31 -3.06
C ASP A 17 -7.64 -5.64 -1.83
N VAL A 18 -6.31 -5.74 -1.71
CA VAL A 18 -5.57 -5.06 -0.62
C VAL A 18 -5.59 -3.55 -0.81
N HIS A 19 -5.42 -3.05 -2.04
CA HIS A 19 -5.50 -1.61 -2.33
C HIS A 19 -6.87 -1.04 -1.95
N MET A 20 -7.95 -1.70 -2.35
CA MET A 20 -9.31 -1.32 -1.97
C MET A 20 -9.48 -1.31 -0.46
N THR A 21 -8.99 -2.34 0.23
CA THR A 21 -9.05 -2.41 1.70
C THR A 21 -8.30 -1.24 2.37
N LEU A 22 -7.13 -0.86 1.86
CA LEU A 22 -6.34 0.25 2.38
C LEU A 22 -7.01 1.60 2.10
N LEU A 23 -7.62 1.76 0.93
CA LEU A 23 -8.41 2.94 0.59
C LEU A 23 -9.62 3.09 1.51
N ASP A 24 -10.38 2.02 1.74
CA ASP A 24 -11.55 2.05 2.63
C ASP A 24 -11.14 2.44 4.06
N ARG A 25 -10.05 1.87 4.58
CA ARG A 25 -9.53 2.20 5.91
C ARG A 25 -9.11 3.66 6.05
N VAL A 26 -8.46 4.24 5.04
CA VAL A 26 -8.09 5.66 5.11
C VAL A 26 -9.33 6.55 5.01
N GLN A 27 -10.38 6.17 4.26
CA GLN A 27 -11.65 6.90 4.26
C GLN A 27 -12.34 6.88 5.64
N GLU A 28 -12.42 5.72 6.29
CA GLU A 28 -13.03 5.58 7.63
C GLU A 28 -12.37 6.50 8.68
N LEU A 29 -11.04 6.65 8.59
CA LEU A 29 -10.26 7.55 9.44
C LEU A 29 -10.53 9.02 9.16
N ARG A 30 -10.70 9.38 7.87
CA ARG A 30 -10.99 10.75 7.43
C ARG A 30 -12.39 11.20 7.86
N ASP A 31 -13.37 10.31 7.72
CA ASP A 31 -14.78 10.57 8.08
C ASP A 31 -14.99 10.73 9.58
N GLY A 32 -14.00 10.36 10.41
CA GLY A 32 -14.05 10.56 11.85
C GLY A 32 -15.09 9.67 12.55
N SER A 33 -15.37 8.50 11.96
CA SER A 33 -16.30 7.50 12.50
C SER A 33 -15.88 6.92 13.86
N ALA A 34 -14.62 7.16 14.26
CA ALA A 34 -14.00 6.68 15.49
C ALA A 34 -13.85 7.81 16.54
N GLY A 35 -13.98 7.50 17.83
CA GLY A 35 -13.68 8.45 18.91
C GLY A 35 -12.21 8.87 18.92
N SER A 36 -11.84 9.94 19.63
CA SER A 36 -10.46 10.49 19.57
C SER A 36 -9.34 9.50 19.92
N ALA A 37 -9.54 8.63 20.92
CA ALA A 37 -8.59 7.58 21.28
C ALA A 37 -8.56 6.43 20.24
N ASP A 38 -9.71 6.18 19.62
CA ASP A 38 -9.86 5.19 18.57
C ASP A 38 -9.17 5.68 17.30
N LEU A 39 -9.31 6.97 16.93
CA LEU A 39 -8.64 7.59 15.78
C LEU A 39 -7.13 7.35 15.80
N LEU A 40 -6.47 7.59 16.93
CA LEU A 40 -5.02 7.37 17.06
C LEU A 40 -4.66 5.89 16.86
N THR A 41 -5.40 4.99 17.51
CA THR A 41 -5.17 3.54 17.42
C THR A 41 -5.37 3.03 16.00
N HIS A 42 -6.48 3.41 15.35
CA HIS A 42 -6.79 3.02 13.99
C HIS A 42 -5.81 3.64 12.98
N CYS A 43 -5.38 4.89 13.21
CA CYS A 43 -4.39 5.57 12.38
C CYS A 43 -3.03 4.85 12.42
N LEU A 44 -2.53 4.50 13.62
CA LEU A 44 -1.28 3.75 13.76
C LEU A 44 -1.38 2.35 13.14
N SER A 45 -2.51 1.67 13.31
CA SER A 45 -2.78 0.37 12.68
C SER A 45 -2.77 0.45 11.15
N PHE A 46 -3.46 1.44 10.58
CA PHE A 46 -3.46 1.73 9.16
C PHE A 46 -2.04 2.03 8.64
N CYS A 47 -1.30 2.91 9.32
CA CYS A 47 0.07 3.24 8.98
C CYS A 47 0.96 1.99 8.95
N SER A 48 0.82 1.10 9.94
CA SER A 48 1.56 -0.18 9.99
C SER A 48 1.22 -1.10 8.82
N ALA A 49 -0.06 -1.21 8.48
CA ALA A 49 -0.54 -2.02 7.37
C ALA A 49 0.00 -1.51 6.02
N LEU A 50 -0.07 -0.19 5.79
CA LEU A 50 0.43 0.44 4.56
C LEU A 50 1.95 0.28 4.41
N THR A 51 2.72 0.48 5.48
CA THR A 51 4.17 0.21 5.45
C THR A 51 4.47 -1.24 5.11
N THR A 52 3.78 -2.19 5.75
CA THR A 52 4.02 -3.63 5.54
C THR A 52 3.71 -4.05 4.11
N HIS A 53 2.66 -3.47 3.52
CA HIS A 53 2.28 -3.68 2.12
C HIS A 53 3.41 -3.26 1.16
N HIS A 54 3.84 -2.00 1.23
CA HIS A 54 4.88 -1.48 0.35
C HIS A 54 6.23 -2.20 0.55
N GLU A 55 6.62 -2.53 1.79
CA GLU A 55 7.81 -3.33 2.05
C GLU A 55 7.73 -4.74 1.41
N GLY A 56 6.53 -5.35 1.44
CA GLY A 56 6.25 -6.63 0.80
C GLY A 56 6.40 -6.57 -0.72
N GLU A 57 5.93 -5.49 -1.34
CA GLU A 57 6.12 -5.24 -2.77
C GLU A 57 7.58 -5.02 -3.13
N ASP A 58 8.24 -4.10 -2.44
CA ASP A 58 9.61 -3.69 -2.74
C ASP A 58 10.60 -4.86 -2.65
N GLY A 59 10.51 -5.61 -1.55
CA GLY A 59 11.43 -6.72 -1.25
C GLY A 59 11.05 -8.04 -1.90
N GLY A 60 9.77 -8.24 -2.20
CA GLY A 60 9.25 -9.47 -2.78
C GLY A 60 8.91 -9.30 -4.25
N LEU A 61 7.71 -8.79 -4.50
CA LEU A 61 7.09 -8.75 -5.82
C LEU A 61 7.95 -8.03 -6.86
N PHE A 62 8.31 -6.77 -6.60
CA PHE A 62 9.00 -5.92 -7.55
C PHE A 62 10.38 -6.47 -7.90
N ALA A 63 11.06 -7.04 -6.91
CA ALA A 63 12.37 -7.66 -7.11
C ALA A 63 12.30 -8.85 -8.07
N GLU A 64 11.26 -9.68 -7.96
CA GLU A 64 11.02 -10.81 -8.86
C GLU A 64 10.48 -10.35 -10.23
N LEU A 65 9.63 -9.33 -10.27
CA LEU A 65 9.05 -8.80 -11.50
C LEU A 65 10.14 -8.27 -12.42
N VAL A 66 11.10 -7.51 -11.88
CA VAL A 66 12.26 -7.02 -12.64
C VAL A 66 13.16 -8.17 -13.11
N ARG A 67 13.29 -9.26 -12.34
CA ARG A 67 14.05 -10.44 -12.79
C ARG A 67 13.41 -11.10 -14.01
N ALA A 68 12.09 -11.27 -13.99
CA ALA A 68 11.37 -11.91 -15.08
C ALA A 68 11.13 -10.96 -16.28
N ARG A 69 11.00 -9.66 -16.01
CA ARG A 69 10.71 -8.61 -16.99
C ARG A 69 11.63 -7.41 -16.79
N PRO A 70 12.92 -7.50 -17.21
CA PRO A 70 13.89 -6.41 -17.06
C PRO A 70 13.47 -5.11 -17.75
N ASP A 71 12.60 -5.18 -18.75
CA ASP A 71 12.00 -4.04 -19.44
C ASP A 71 11.13 -3.16 -18.52
N LEU A 72 10.67 -3.69 -17.37
CA LEU A 72 9.88 -2.97 -16.38
C LEU A 72 10.72 -2.28 -15.29
N ALA A 73 12.06 -2.35 -15.37
CA ALA A 73 12.94 -1.79 -14.33
C ALA A 73 12.67 -0.30 -14.04
N ALA A 74 12.41 0.51 -15.07
CA ALA A 74 12.11 1.93 -14.91
C ALA A 74 10.74 2.15 -14.23
N THR A 75 9.72 1.36 -14.59
CA THR A 75 8.40 1.40 -13.97
C THR A 75 8.46 1.04 -12.49
N VAL A 76 9.19 -0.03 -12.15
CA VAL A 76 9.39 -0.46 -10.75
C VAL A 76 10.19 0.57 -9.95
N ALA A 77 11.16 1.24 -10.57
CA ALA A 77 11.89 2.32 -9.91
C ALA A 77 10.96 3.50 -9.57
N ALA A 78 10.06 3.87 -10.47
CA ALA A 78 9.06 4.91 -10.21
C ALA A 78 8.08 4.52 -9.08
N LEU A 79 7.60 3.26 -9.06
CA LEU A 79 6.75 2.76 -7.97
C LEU A 79 7.45 2.81 -6.61
N ARG A 80 8.75 2.48 -6.55
CA ARG A 80 9.57 2.62 -5.34
C ARG A 80 9.77 4.06 -4.90
N GLU A 81 9.89 4.99 -5.83
CA GLU A 81 9.92 6.43 -5.48
C GLU A 81 8.59 6.87 -4.86
N ASP A 82 7.45 6.43 -5.43
CA ASP A 82 6.13 6.69 -4.81
C ASP A 82 6.05 6.09 -3.40
N HIS A 83 6.54 4.87 -3.18
CA HIS A 83 6.57 4.24 -1.86
C HIS A 83 7.36 5.07 -0.83
N GLN A 84 8.50 5.65 -1.24
CA GLN A 84 9.29 6.53 -0.36
C GLN A 84 8.54 7.81 -0.01
N LEU A 85 7.88 8.44 -0.99
CA LEU A 85 7.07 9.63 -0.77
C LEU A 85 5.91 9.34 0.20
N ILE A 86 5.19 8.24 -0.02
CA ILE A 86 4.12 7.79 0.87
C ILE A 86 4.67 7.48 2.26
N GLY A 87 5.83 6.82 2.35
CA GLY A 87 6.51 6.51 3.60
C GLY A 87 6.77 7.75 4.46
N ASN A 88 7.26 8.83 3.84
CA ASN A 88 7.50 10.11 4.55
C ASN A 88 6.20 10.71 5.13
N ILE A 89 5.08 10.61 4.40
CA ILE A 89 3.77 11.09 4.88
C ILE A 89 3.28 10.21 6.04
N VAL A 90 3.43 8.88 5.91
CA VAL A 90 3.09 7.93 6.97
C VAL A 90 3.88 8.20 8.25
N GLU A 91 5.17 8.54 8.15
CA GLU A 91 5.99 8.93 9.29
C GLU A 91 5.49 10.22 9.94
N ALA A 92 5.19 11.26 9.16
CA ALA A 92 4.62 12.51 9.68
C ALA A 92 3.30 12.29 10.43
N VAL A 93 2.42 11.43 9.89
CA VAL A 93 1.17 11.05 10.55
C VAL A 93 1.41 10.30 11.86
N ARG A 94 2.39 9.37 11.89
CA ARG A 94 2.76 8.64 13.11
C ARG A 94 3.29 9.56 14.20
N ASP A 95 4.13 10.52 13.84
CA ASP A 95 4.69 11.49 14.79
C ASP A 95 3.57 12.33 15.43
N LEU A 96 2.66 12.86 14.61
CA LEU A 96 1.47 13.56 15.09
C LEU A 96 0.63 12.69 16.04
N ALA A 97 0.46 11.41 15.72
CA ALA A 97 -0.29 10.47 16.54
C ALA A 97 0.42 10.11 17.86
N ALA A 98 1.75 10.05 17.88
CA ALA A 98 2.55 9.58 19.01
C ALA A 98 2.79 10.63 20.11
N GLU A 99 2.70 11.93 19.79
CA GLU A 99 3.06 13.02 20.71
C GLU A 99 2.21 13.09 22.01
N SER A 100 1.01 12.49 22.09
CA SER A 100 0.16 12.47 23.32
C SER A 100 -0.98 11.44 23.23
N PRO A 101 -1.32 10.72 24.32
CA PRO A 101 -2.43 9.76 24.35
C PRO A 101 -3.83 10.41 24.25
N ARG A 102 -3.93 11.75 24.33
CA ARG A 102 -5.17 12.49 24.01
C ARG A 102 -4.85 13.54 22.95
N ALA A 103 -5.41 13.38 21.77
CA ALA A 103 -5.31 14.37 20.71
C ALA A 103 -6.29 15.53 20.95
N THR A 104 -5.77 16.77 21.00
CA THR A 104 -6.61 17.97 20.98
C THR A 104 -7.39 18.06 19.66
N PRO A 105 -8.50 18.81 19.59
CA PRO A 105 -9.25 18.99 18.33
C PRO A 105 -8.39 19.47 17.17
N GLU A 106 -7.42 20.36 17.43
CA GLU A 106 -6.50 20.91 16.44
C GLU A 106 -5.58 19.82 15.88
N ARG A 107 -5.05 18.95 16.74
CA ARG A 107 -4.24 17.82 16.29
C ARG A 107 -5.05 16.81 15.50
N GLN A 108 -6.27 16.51 15.93
CA GLN A 108 -7.13 15.61 15.16
C GLN A 108 -7.41 16.17 13.76
N ALA A 109 -7.58 17.50 13.65
CA ALA A 109 -7.71 18.16 12.36
C ALA A 109 -6.42 18.06 11.52
N ALA A 110 -5.25 18.22 12.13
CA ALA A 110 -3.97 18.04 11.45
C ALA A 110 -3.78 16.60 10.94
N ILE A 111 -4.06 15.59 11.76
CA ILE A 111 -4.01 14.18 11.35
C ILE A 111 -4.95 13.92 10.17
N ARG A 112 -6.19 14.42 10.23
CA ARG A 112 -7.14 14.25 9.11
C ARG A 112 -6.67 14.92 7.83
N ALA A 113 -6.06 16.12 7.92
CA ALA A 113 -5.53 16.81 6.75
C ALA A 113 -4.37 16.03 6.08
N GLU A 114 -3.48 15.44 6.88
CA GLU A 114 -2.42 14.57 6.34
C GLU A 114 -3.02 13.29 5.70
N LEU A 115 -4.03 12.69 6.33
CA LEU A 115 -4.74 11.53 5.78
C LEU A 115 -5.51 11.85 4.49
N ASP A 116 -6.05 13.08 4.35
CA ASP A 116 -6.68 13.54 3.11
C ASP A 116 -5.67 13.55 1.95
N GLY A 117 -4.47 14.11 2.20
CA GLY A 117 -3.39 14.15 1.21
C GLY A 117 -2.88 12.74 0.88
N LEU A 118 -2.68 11.91 1.90
CA LEU A 118 -2.24 10.53 1.75
C LEU A 118 -3.23 9.71 0.92
N ALA A 119 -4.53 9.82 1.17
CA ALA A 119 -5.56 9.09 0.43
C ALA A 119 -5.54 9.42 -1.07
N ALA A 120 -5.38 10.70 -1.42
CA ALA A 120 -5.32 11.12 -2.83
C ALA A 120 -4.07 10.57 -3.55
N ILE A 121 -2.92 10.55 -2.86
CA ILE A 121 -1.67 10.00 -3.38
C ILE A 121 -1.79 8.48 -3.56
N MET A 122 -2.30 7.78 -2.54
CA MET A 122 -2.53 6.33 -2.59
C MET A 122 -3.44 5.93 -3.74
N GLU A 123 -4.56 6.62 -3.95
CA GLU A 123 -5.47 6.32 -5.05
C GLU A 123 -4.76 6.47 -6.41
N SER A 124 -3.95 7.51 -6.58
CA SER A 124 -3.17 7.68 -7.80
C SER A 124 -2.14 6.58 -8.00
N HIS A 125 -1.41 6.26 -6.94
CA HIS A 125 -0.36 5.25 -6.90
C HIS A 125 -0.91 3.84 -7.21
N PHE A 126 -1.91 3.38 -6.47
CA PHE A 126 -2.53 2.06 -6.65
C PHE A 126 -3.07 1.85 -8.05
N ARG A 127 -3.77 2.86 -8.60
CA ARG A 127 -4.24 2.78 -10.00
C ARG A 127 -3.08 2.65 -10.99
N TYR A 128 -1.96 3.32 -10.75
CA TYR A 128 -0.79 3.22 -11.62
C TYR A 128 -0.12 1.86 -11.53
N GLU A 129 0.10 1.37 -10.32
CA GLU A 129 0.66 0.06 -10.05
C GLU A 129 -0.18 -1.05 -10.70
N GLU A 130 -1.50 -1.09 -10.43
CA GLU A 130 -2.39 -2.11 -10.96
C GLU A 130 -2.37 -2.17 -12.49
N ARG A 131 -2.32 -1.00 -13.17
CA ARG A 131 -2.20 -0.95 -14.63
C ARG A 131 -0.84 -1.46 -15.11
N ALA A 132 0.24 -1.01 -14.48
CA ALA A 132 1.60 -1.43 -14.84
C ALA A 132 1.78 -2.94 -14.70
N ILE A 133 1.29 -3.48 -13.60
CA ILE A 133 1.39 -4.89 -13.25
C ILE A 133 0.43 -5.74 -14.06
N GLY A 134 -0.83 -5.32 -14.23
CA GLY A 134 -1.79 -6.03 -15.09
C GLY A 134 -1.24 -6.20 -16.50
N THR A 135 -0.67 -5.13 -17.07
CA THR A 135 0.00 -5.17 -18.38
C THR A 135 1.17 -6.15 -18.40
N ALA A 136 1.98 -6.20 -17.33
CA ALA A 136 3.10 -7.12 -17.22
C ALA A 136 2.67 -8.60 -17.20
N LEU A 137 1.61 -8.90 -16.45
CA LEU A 137 1.07 -10.24 -16.27
C LEU A 137 0.31 -10.75 -17.51
N ASP A 138 -0.42 -9.87 -18.20
CA ASP A 138 -1.11 -10.19 -19.45
C ASP A 138 -0.14 -10.53 -20.58
N GLY A 139 1.06 -9.92 -20.55
CA GLY A 139 2.16 -10.21 -21.48
C GLY A 139 2.82 -11.58 -21.29
N GLY A 140 2.46 -12.33 -20.23
CA GLY A 140 3.06 -13.60 -19.86
C GLY A 140 4.32 -13.42 -19.01
N ILE A 141 4.34 -14.04 -17.84
CA ILE A 141 5.53 -14.19 -16.98
C ILE A 141 5.81 -15.69 -16.89
N GLU A 142 7.07 -16.12 -17.12
CA GLU A 142 7.46 -17.53 -17.00
C GLU A 142 7.31 -18.02 -15.54
N ASP A 143 6.93 -19.30 -15.35
CA ASP A 143 6.72 -19.86 -14.01
C ASP A 143 8.06 -20.04 -13.27
N THR A 144 8.36 -19.12 -12.37
CA THR A 144 9.52 -19.20 -11.47
C THR A 144 9.14 -19.65 -10.06
N GLY A 145 7.89 -20.07 -9.81
CA GLY A 145 7.50 -20.67 -8.51
C GLY A 145 7.23 -19.68 -7.36
N TRP A 146 6.83 -18.44 -7.64
CA TRP A 146 6.42 -17.38 -6.69
C TRP A 146 5.52 -17.88 -5.53
N THR A 147 6.09 -18.29 -4.40
CA THR A 147 5.33 -18.94 -3.29
C THR A 147 5.40 -18.21 -1.95
N ARG A 148 5.98 -17.00 -1.88
CA ARG A 148 5.86 -16.19 -0.67
C ARG A 148 4.62 -15.30 -0.75
N PRO A 149 3.72 -15.34 0.25
CA PRO A 149 2.69 -14.32 0.39
C PRO A 149 3.37 -12.94 0.50
N VAL A 150 3.05 -12.03 -0.42
CA VAL A 150 3.46 -10.62 -0.36
C VAL A 150 2.94 -9.97 0.93
N PHE A 151 1.82 -10.48 1.43
CA PHE A 151 1.19 -10.08 2.69
C PHE A 151 1.36 -11.16 3.75
N SER A 152 2.23 -10.91 4.73
CA SER A 152 2.25 -11.66 5.98
C SER A 152 1.91 -10.69 7.11
N PRO A 153 0.71 -10.75 7.73
CA PRO A 153 0.46 -9.98 8.94
C PRO A 153 1.46 -10.44 10.01
N ARG A 154 2.23 -9.50 10.57
CA ARG A 154 3.05 -9.81 11.75
C ARG A 154 2.08 -10.11 12.90
N THR A 155 2.11 -11.37 13.35
CA THR A 155 1.46 -11.84 14.59
C THR A 155 2.23 -11.39 15.81
#